data_AF-A0A966VIL5-F1
#
_entry.id   AF-A0A966VIL5-F1
#
_cell.length_a   1.000
_cell.length_b   1.000
_cell.length_c   1.000
_cell.angle_alpha   90.00
_cell.angle_beta   90.00
_cell.angle_gamma   90.00
#
_symmetry.space_group_name_H-M   'P 1'
#
loop_
_entity.id
_entity.type
_entity.pdbx_description
1 polymer ?
#
loop_
_entity_poly.entity_id
_entity_poly.type
_entity_poly.pdbx_seq_one_letter_code
_entity_poly.pdbx_strand_id
1 'polypeptide(L)'
;MQKALCLLEQETLTLEDCSSLYETPPWGFESLPFYNAVAVIKTSLSPLELLEELLKIERQLGRIRATESTGYEARTIDLDLLLYNDVILESPSLSMPHPRLHLRNFVLDPLVEVAPQWVHPQFGKTMVQLRAESEDTATGEKLPFEHWTPPIFDFFPYLAVEGNIGAGKTTLTQKIAMRFGVSKIHELFSKNPHLVHFYENPDIHALSVESFFLQDRAQQLSHFWKHHKGKAVADYSFDKSLIFASQTLESSLFDSFQHTFSAAQKSLLLNSCISR
;
A
#
# COMPACT_ATOMS: atom_id res chain seq x y z
N MET A 1 -1.08 -14.98 -2.13
CA MET A 1 -1.56 -13.63 -2.49
C MET A 1 -0.49 -12.55 -2.34
N GLN A 2 -0.09 -12.13 -1.12
CA GLN A 2 0.87 -11.02 -0.92
C GLN A 2 2.15 -11.11 -1.77
N LYS A 3 2.80 -12.28 -1.78
CA LYS A 3 4.00 -12.51 -2.61
C LYS A 3 3.72 -12.31 -4.10
N ALA A 4 2.55 -12.68 -4.58
CA ALA A 4 2.15 -12.45 -5.97
C ALA A 4 2.00 -10.96 -6.26
N LEU A 5 1.31 -10.21 -5.39
CA LEU A 5 1.20 -8.75 -5.53
C LEU A 5 2.57 -8.06 -5.54
N CYS A 6 3.50 -8.48 -4.68
CA CYS A 6 4.87 -7.95 -4.71
C CYS A 6 5.61 -8.29 -6.01
N LEU A 7 5.38 -9.47 -6.59
CA LEU A 7 5.98 -9.87 -7.86
C LEU A 7 5.32 -9.21 -9.08
N LEU A 8 4.09 -8.68 -8.94
CA LEU A 8 3.39 -7.91 -9.97
C LEU A 8 3.84 -6.44 -10.01
N GLU A 9 4.63 -5.98 -9.03
CA GLU A 9 5.28 -4.67 -9.06
C GLU A 9 6.69 -4.83 -9.63
N GLN A 10 6.87 -4.47 -10.90
CA GLN A 10 8.12 -4.62 -11.67
C GLN A 10 8.34 -3.41 -12.58
N GLU A 11 9.48 -3.33 -13.27
CA GLU A 11 9.77 -2.23 -14.20
C GLU A 11 8.72 -2.09 -15.31
N THR A 12 8.14 -3.20 -15.77
CA THR A 12 7.14 -3.26 -16.85
C THR A 12 5.68 -3.34 -16.36
N LEU A 13 5.48 -3.52 -15.04
CA LEU A 13 4.17 -3.73 -14.41
C LEU A 13 4.04 -2.83 -13.18
N THR A 14 3.07 -1.93 -13.17
CA THR A 14 2.76 -1.09 -12.02
C THR A 14 1.42 -1.50 -11.43
N LEU A 15 1.40 -1.88 -10.17
CA LEU A 15 0.17 -2.17 -9.42
C LEU A 15 -0.50 -0.84 -9.02
N GLU A 16 -1.58 -0.50 -9.71
CA GLU A 16 -2.33 0.75 -9.46
C GLU A 16 -3.33 0.59 -8.32
N ASP A 17 -4.00 -0.57 -8.23
CA ASP A 17 -4.98 -0.84 -7.18
C ASP A 17 -5.14 -2.35 -6.95
N CYS A 18 -5.72 -2.73 -5.81
CA CYS A 18 -6.05 -4.11 -5.49
C CYS A 18 -7.30 -4.19 -4.59
N SER A 19 -8.17 -5.15 -4.88
CA SER A 19 -9.37 -5.40 -4.10
C SER A 19 -9.02 -5.91 -2.70
N SER A 20 -10.03 -6.01 -1.84
CA SER A 20 -9.90 -6.82 -0.64
C SER A 20 -9.77 -8.31 -0.99
N LEU A 21 -9.31 -9.11 -0.02
CA LEU A 21 -9.29 -10.57 -0.15
C LEU A 21 -10.68 -11.12 0.16
N TYR A 22 -11.21 -11.97 -0.71
CA TYR A 22 -12.48 -12.65 -0.53
C TYR A 22 -12.25 -14.14 -0.30
N GLU A 23 -12.82 -14.69 0.76
CA GLU A 23 -12.92 -16.14 0.93
C GLU A 23 -14.20 -16.63 0.26
N THR A 24 -14.09 -17.59 -0.66
CA THR A 24 -15.24 -18.08 -1.44
C THR A 24 -15.30 -19.60 -1.43
N PRO A 25 -16.50 -20.20 -1.50
CA PRO A 25 -16.62 -21.63 -1.73
C PRO A 25 -16.00 -22.02 -3.08
N PRO A 26 -15.61 -23.30 -3.25
CA PRO A 26 -15.14 -23.81 -4.54
C PRO A 26 -16.24 -23.74 -5.60
N TRP A 27 -15.85 -23.45 -6.84
CA TRP A 27 -16.79 -23.29 -7.94
C TRP A 27 -16.79 -24.54 -8.83
N GLY A 28 -17.90 -25.29 -8.82
CA GLY A 28 -18.12 -26.44 -9.70
C GLY A 28 -17.47 -27.76 -9.26
N PHE A 29 -16.88 -27.84 -8.06
CA PHE A 29 -16.34 -29.06 -7.45
C PHE A 29 -16.25 -28.91 -5.92
N GLU A 30 -15.97 -30.01 -5.21
CA GLU A 30 -15.77 -29.99 -3.76
C GLU A 30 -14.29 -29.82 -3.40
N SER A 31 -13.98 -28.81 -2.56
CA SER A 31 -12.69 -28.61 -1.92
C SER A 31 -12.80 -27.67 -0.72
N LEU A 32 -11.66 -27.35 -0.10
CA LEU A 32 -11.57 -26.22 0.83
C LEU A 32 -11.91 -24.90 0.12
N PRO A 33 -12.32 -23.85 0.88
CA PRO A 33 -12.52 -22.51 0.35
C PRO A 33 -11.27 -21.94 -0.35
N PHE A 34 -11.50 -21.04 -1.29
CA PHE A 34 -10.47 -20.32 -2.03
C PHE A 34 -10.39 -18.86 -1.58
N TYR A 35 -9.20 -18.27 -1.71
CA TYR A 35 -9.01 -16.84 -1.51
C TYR A 35 -8.83 -16.15 -2.86
N ASN A 36 -9.70 -15.19 -3.16
CA ASN A 36 -9.78 -14.47 -4.43
C ASN A 36 -9.56 -12.98 -4.24
N ALA A 37 -8.86 -12.34 -5.17
CA ALA A 37 -8.67 -10.90 -5.22
C ALA A 37 -8.41 -10.47 -6.67
N VAL A 38 -8.65 -9.20 -6.98
CA VAL A 38 -8.36 -8.58 -8.27
C VAL A 38 -7.31 -7.49 -8.09
N ALA A 39 -6.36 -7.43 -9.02
CA ALA A 39 -5.35 -6.38 -9.11
C ALA A 39 -5.58 -5.57 -10.39
N VAL A 40 -5.46 -4.24 -10.29
CA VAL A 40 -5.43 -3.33 -11.44
C VAL A 40 -3.97 -3.03 -11.73
N ILE A 41 -3.53 -3.38 -12.94
CA ILE A 41 -2.14 -3.25 -13.36
C ILE A 41 -2.08 -2.32 -14.56
N LYS A 42 -1.14 -1.38 -14.50
CA LYS A 42 -0.72 -0.59 -15.64
C LYS A 42 0.54 -1.20 -16.25
N THR A 43 0.53 -1.40 -17.57
CA THR A 43 1.65 -1.99 -18.28
C THR A 43 1.73 -1.49 -19.72
N SER A 44 2.92 -1.59 -20.32
CA SER A 44 3.15 -1.41 -21.75
C SER A 44 3.19 -2.73 -22.53
N LEU A 45 3.12 -3.88 -21.85
CA LEU A 45 3.14 -5.21 -22.47
C LEU A 45 1.84 -5.49 -23.21
N SER A 46 1.90 -6.17 -24.36
CA SER A 46 0.71 -6.69 -25.02
C SER A 46 0.01 -7.78 -24.18
N PRO A 47 -1.27 -8.12 -24.44
CA PRO A 47 -1.97 -9.15 -23.67
C PRO A 47 -1.26 -10.52 -23.62
N LEU A 48 -0.60 -10.91 -24.71
CA LEU A 48 0.16 -12.17 -24.77
C LEU A 48 1.46 -12.10 -23.93
N GLU A 49 2.19 -10.99 -24.02
CA GLU A 49 3.40 -10.78 -23.21
C GLU A 49 3.05 -10.70 -21.71
N LEU A 50 1.96 -10.02 -21.36
CA LEU A 50 1.46 -9.96 -19.99
C LEU A 50 1.09 -11.36 -19.48
N LEU A 51 0.38 -12.16 -20.29
CA LEU A 51 0.08 -13.55 -19.94
C LEU A 51 1.37 -14.34 -19.66
N GLU A 52 2.40 -14.21 -20.50
CA GLU A 52 3.68 -14.88 -20.27
C GLU A 52 4.34 -14.46 -18.95
N GLU A 53 4.27 -13.17 -18.58
CA GLU A 53 4.76 -12.68 -17.29
C GLU A 53 3.97 -13.25 -16.10
N LEU A 54 2.64 -13.29 -16.18
CA LEU A 54 1.82 -13.92 -15.14
C LEU A 54 2.21 -15.39 -14.95
N LEU A 55 2.39 -16.14 -16.04
CA LEU A 55 2.83 -17.53 -16.00
C LEU A 55 4.25 -17.72 -15.44
N LYS A 56 5.15 -16.74 -15.61
CA LYS A 56 6.47 -16.74 -14.96
C LYS A 56 6.32 -16.56 -13.45
N ILE A 57 5.50 -15.62 -13.00
CA ILE A 57 5.24 -15.36 -11.57
C ILE A 57 4.64 -16.60 -10.90
N GLU A 58 3.68 -17.26 -11.53
CA GLU A 58 3.10 -18.50 -11.00
C GLU A 58 4.14 -19.60 -10.79
N ARG A 59 5.02 -19.81 -11.78
CA ARG A 59 6.12 -20.78 -11.68
C ARG A 59 7.07 -20.43 -10.55
N GLN A 60 7.41 -19.15 -10.37
CA GLN A 60 8.24 -18.68 -9.27
C GLN A 60 7.60 -18.91 -7.90
N LEU A 61 6.27 -18.83 -7.82
CA LEU A 61 5.49 -19.12 -6.61
C LEU A 61 5.24 -20.62 -6.38
N GLY A 62 5.83 -21.49 -7.20
CA GLY A 62 5.81 -22.94 -7.02
C GLY A 62 4.67 -23.65 -7.75
N ARG A 63 3.98 -23.00 -8.70
CA ARG A 63 3.00 -23.69 -9.55
C ARG A 63 3.74 -24.64 -10.51
N ILE A 64 3.68 -25.93 -10.22
CA ILE A 64 4.13 -27.00 -11.12
C ILE A 64 2.91 -27.47 -11.92
N ARG A 65 2.91 -27.28 -13.24
CA ARG A 65 1.89 -27.88 -14.11
C ARG A 65 2.26 -29.35 -14.30
N ALA A 66 1.62 -30.25 -13.56
CA ALA A 66 1.73 -31.67 -13.87
C ALA A 66 1.09 -31.91 -15.26
N THR A 67 1.80 -32.61 -16.13
CA THR A 67 1.41 -32.87 -17.52
C THR A 67 0.18 -33.77 -17.67
N GLU A 68 -0.44 -34.22 -16.57
CA GLU A 68 -1.50 -35.24 -16.56
C GLU A 68 -2.73 -34.89 -15.70
N SER A 69 -2.86 -33.67 -15.14
CA SER A 69 -4.06 -33.35 -14.36
C SER A 69 -5.23 -32.85 -15.22
N THR A 70 -6.23 -33.71 -15.42
CA THR A 70 -7.52 -33.39 -16.04
C THR A 70 -8.53 -32.96 -14.96
N GLY A 71 -8.39 -31.76 -14.41
CA GLY A 71 -9.38 -31.24 -13.46
C GLY A 71 -9.02 -29.93 -12.73
N TYR A 72 -9.97 -29.44 -11.94
CA TYR A 72 -9.71 -28.41 -10.93
C TYR A 72 -8.94 -29.04 -9.76
N GLU A 73 -7.83 -28.42 -9.37
CA GLU A 73 -6.97 -28.90 -8.28
C GLU A 73 -6.71 -27.74 -7.30
N ALA A 74 -6.45 -28.06 -6.03
CA ALA A 74 -5.97 -27.07 -5.07
C ALA A 74 -4.57 -26.60 -5.49
N ARG A 75 -4.45 -25.32 -5.85
CA ARG A 75 -3.21 -24.70 -6.35
C ARG A 75 -2.71 -23.65 -5.36
N THR A 76 -1.40 -23.44 -5.32
CA THR A 76 -0.78 -22.43 -4.46
C THR A 76 -1.17 -21.00 -4.86
N ILE A 77 -1.28 -20.74 -6.17
CA ILE A 77 -1.72 -19.46 -6.76
C ILE A 77 -2.20 -19.70 -8.21
N ASP A 78 -3.17 -18.90 -8.65
CA ASP A 78 -3.67 -18.83 -10.03
C ASP A 78 -3.80 -17.34 -10.40
N LEU A 79 -3.22 -16.93 -11.52
CA LEU A 79 -3.21 -15.55 -12.02
C LEU A 79 -3.90 -15.50 -13.39
N ASP A 80 -5.18 -15.15 -13.39
CA ASP A 80 -5.98 -15.00 -14.61
C ASP A 80 -5.96 -13.57 -15.14
N LEU A 81 -5.72 -13.40 -16.44
CA LEU A 81 -5.91 -12.13 -17.13
C LEU A 81 -7.41 -11.94 -17.46
N LEU A 82 -8.05 -11.00 -16.76
CA LEU A 82 -9.52 -10.81 -16.83
C LEU A 82 -9.96 -9.90 -17.98
N LEU A 83 -9.39 -8.70 -18.02
CA LEU A 83 -9.73 -7.60 -18.92
C LEU A 83 -8.44 -6.89 -19.33
N TYR A 84 -8.41 -6.32 -20.53
CA TYR A 84 -7.28 -5.53 -21.01
C TYR A 84 -7.81 -4.39 -21.88
N ASN A 85 -7.96 -3.20 -21.30
CA ASN A 85 -8.60 -2.06 -21.95
C ASN A 85 -9.95 -2.48 -22.60
N ASP A 86 -10.14 -2.12 -23.87
CA ASP A 86 -11.25 -2.47 -24.75
C ASP A 86 -10.91 -3.64 -25.69
N VAL A 87 -9.83 -4.37 -25.43
CA VAL A 87 -9.36 -5.46 -26.30
C VAL A 87 -10.32 -6.65 -26.25
N ILE A 88 -10.75 -7.07 -27.43
CA ILE A 88 -11.39 -8.35 -27.68
C ILE A 88 -10.42 -9.19 -28.51
N LEU A 89 -9.97 -10.32 -27.97
CA LEU A 89 -8.98 -11.19 -28.58
C LEU A 89 -9.46 -12.64 -28.44
N GLU A 90 -9.42 -13.39 -29.53
CA GLU A 90 -9.62 -14.83 -29.50
C GLU A 90 -8.41 -15.49 -30.18
N SER A 91 -7.68 -16.30 -29.43
CA SER A 91 -6.53 -17.04 -29.93
C SER A 91 -6.44 -18.40 -29.23
N PRO A 92 -5.70 -19.38 -29.78
CA PRO A 92 -5.54 -20.68 -29.14
C PRO A 92 -4.94 -20.62 -27.72
N SER A 93 -4.15 -19.58 -27.43
CA SER A 93 -3.45 -19.40 -26.15
C SER A 93 -4.16 -18.44 -25.19
N LEU A 94 -4.99 -17.53 -25.68
CA LEU A 94 -5.62 -16.47 -24.88
C LEU A 94 -6.95 -16.01 -25.50
N SER A 95 -7.99 -15.96 -24.67
CA SER A 95 -9.30 -15.37 -24.97
C SER A 95 -9.56 -14.21 -24.01
N MET A 96 -9.90 -13.04 -24.55
CA MET A 96 -10.11 -11.78 -23.83
C MET A 96 -11.35 -11.04 -24.33
N PRO A 97 -12.18 -10.44 -23.44
CA PRO A 97 -12.18 -10.63 -21.98
C PRO A 97 -12.28 -12.08 -21.55
N HIS A 98 -11.86 -12.40 -20.33
CA HIS A 98 -11.91 -13.78 -19.85
C HIS A 98 -13.34 -14.35 -20.00
N PRO A 99 -13.52 -15.45 -20.73
CA PRO A 99 -14.83 -15.84 -21.26
C PRO A 99 -15.85 -16.19 -20.18
N ARG A 100 -15.41 -16.55 -18.97
CA ARG A 100 -16.27 -16.90 -17.84
C ARG A 100 -16.29 -15.85 -16.73
N LEU A 101 -15.69 -14.68 -16.92
CA LEU A 101 -15.64 -13.63 -15.89
C LEU A 101 -17.04 -13.23 -15.41
N HIS A 102 -18.00 -13.12 -16.33
CA HIS A 102 -19.37 -12.70 -16.04
C HIS A 102 -20.21 -13.77 -15.31
N LEU A 103 -19.72 -15.01 -15.24
CA LEU A 103 -20.43 -16.15 -14.65
C LEU A 103 -19.98 -16.46 -13.22
N ARG A 104 -19.06 -15.66 -12.65
CA ARG A 104 -18.34 -16.00 -11.42
C ARG A 104 -18.33 -14.84 -10.44
N ASN A 105 -19.09 -14.94 -9.37
CA ASN A 105 -19.14 -13.90 -8.34
C ASN A 105 -17.81 -13.71 -7.63
N PHE A 106 -17.02 -14.76 -7.44
CA PHE A 106 -15.68 -14.65 -6.86
C PHE A 106 -14.71 -13.81 -7.70
N VAL A 107 -15.05 -13.54 -8.97
CA VAL A 107 -14.34 -12.57 -9.84
C VAL A 107 -15.05 -11.22 -9.82
N LEU A 108 -16.38 -11.21 -9.97
CA LEU A 108 -17.15 -9.97 -10.09
C LEU A 108 -17.19 -9.15 -8.79
N ASP A 109 -17.31 -9.78 -7.62
CA ASP A 109 -17.31 -9.10 -6.31
C ASP A 109 -16.02 -8.27 -6.10
N PRO A 110 -14.80 -8.85 -6.18
CA PRO A 110 -13.57 -8.06 -6.05
C PRO A 110 -13.37 -7.09 -7.22
N LEU A 111 -13.81 -7.40 -8.44
CA LEU A 111 -13.67 -6.51 -9.59
C LEU A 111 -14.54 -5.25 -9.46
N VAL A 112 -15.75 -5.37 -8.92
CA VAL A 112 -16.62 -4.22 -8.61
C VAL A 112 -16.01 -3.30 -7.57
N GLU A 113 -15.21 -3.82 -6.63
CA GLU A 113 -14.53 -3.00 -5.62
C GLU A 113 -13.52 -2.02 -6.23
N VAL A 114 -12.75 -2.47 -7.22
CA VAL A 114 -11.64 -1.69 -7.82
C VAL A 114 -12.03 -0.99 -9.13
N ALA A 115 -12.99 -1.53 -9.87
CA ALA A 115 -13.34 -1.07 -11.21
C ALA A 115 -14.86 -1.10 -11.48
N PRO A 116 -15.70 -0.48 -10.62
CA PRO A 116 -17.16 -0.62 -10.69
C PRO A 116 -17.77 -0.13 -12.01
N GLN A 117 -17.19 0.92 -12.58
CA GLN A 117 -17.67 1.57 -13.80
C GLN A 117 -16.95 1.10 -15.07
N TRP A 118 -16.04 0.12 -14.96
CA TRP A 118 -15.40 -0.44 -16.15
C TRP A 118 -16.44 -1.13 -17.02
N VAL A 119 -16.46 -0.79 -18.31
CA VAL A 119 -17.42 -1.34 -19.26
C VAL A 119 -16.82 -2.58 -19.92
N HIS A 120 -17.52 -3.71 -19.83
CA HIS A 120 -17.10 -4.95 -20.49
C HIS A 120 -17.20 -4.77 -22.02
N PRO A 121 -16.11 -4.93 -22.78
CA PRO A 121 -16.10 -4.55 -24.20
C PRO A 121 -17.05 -5.39 -25.06
N GLN A 122 -17.31 -6.65 -24.68
CA GLN A 122 -18.25 -7.52 -25.42
C GLN A 122 -19.73 -7.32 -25.04
N PHE A 123 -20.02 -6.94 -23.79
CA PHE A 123 -21.42 -6.85 -23.31
C PHE A 123 -21.95 -5.42 -23.26
N GLY A 124 -21.06 -4.42 -23.29
CA GLY A 124 -21.44 -3.01 -23.15
C GLY A 124 -22.01 -2.66 -21.77
N LYS A 125 -21.72 -3.47 -20.75
CA LYS A 125 -22.25 -3.33 -19.39
C LYS A 125 -21.14 -3.01 -18.40
N THR A 126 -21.43 -2.21 -17.38
CA THR A 126 -20.49 -1.96 -16.28
C THR A 126 -20.30 -3.20 -15.42
N MET A 127 -19.21 -3.29 -14.66
CA MET A 127 -18.98 -4.39 -13.72
C MET A 127 -20.10 -4.49 -12.68
N VAL A 128 -20.64 -3.35 -12.23
CA VAL A 128 -21.80 -3.32 -11.32
C VAL A 128 -23.03 -3.95 -11.97
N GLN A 129 -23.30 -3.65 -13.25
CA GLN A 129 -24.42 -4.23 -13.99
C GLN A 129 -24.23 -5.74 -14.18
N LEU A 130 -23.05 -6.19 -14.62
CA LEU A 130 -22.76 -7.61 -14.78
C LEU A 130 -22.88 -8.38 -13.46
N ARG A 131 -22.44 -7.78 -12.35
CA ARG A 131 -22.58 -8.37 -11.03
C ARG A 131 -24.03 -8.54 -10.61
N ALA A 132 -24.87 -7.54 -10.90
CA ALA A 132 -26.30 -7.57 -10.58
C ALA A 132 -27.08 -8.59 -11.44
N GLU A 133 -26.60 -8.89 -12.64
CA GLU A 133 -27.23 -9.84 -13.57
C GLU A 133 -26.67 -11.27 -13.47
N SER A 134 -25.63 -11.49 -12.65
CA SER A 134 -25.00 -12.80 -12.53
C SER A 134 -25.96 -13.84 -11.94
N GLU A 135 -26.05 -14.99 -12.60
CA GLU A 135 -26.82 -16.14 -12.10
C GLU A 135 -26.10 -16.93 -11.00
N ASP A 136 -24.81 -16.63 -10.76
CA ASP A 136 -24.05 -17.25 -9.68
C ASP A 136 -24.63 -16.84 -8.33
N THR A 137 -24.97 -17.83 -7.51
CA THR A 137 -25.50 -17.61 -6.15
C THR A 137 -24.43 -17.77 -5.08
N ALA A 138 -23.21 -18.17 -5.44
CA ALA A 138 -22.11 -18.26 -4.50
C ALA A 138 -21.77 -16.86 -3.96
N THR A 139 -21.62 -16.76 -2.65
CA THR A 139 -21.24 -15.52 -1.96
C THR A 139 -19.86 -15.67 -1.37
N GLY A 140 -18.99 -14.69 -1.63
CA GLY A 140 -17.71 -14.56 -0.95
C GLY A 140 -17.80 -13.73 0.32
N GLU A 141 -17.04 -14.10 1.35
CA GLU A 141 -16.82 -13.26 2.52
C GLU A 141 -15.64 -12.32 2.26
N LYS A 142 -15.88 -11.01 2.31
CA LYS A 142 -14.81 -10.00 2.26
C LYS A 142 -14.05 -10.02 3.58
N LEU A 143 -12.79 -10.45 3.54
CA LEU A 143 -11.95 -10.53 4.72
C LEU A 143 -11.44 -9.15 5.16
N PRO A 144 -11.39 -8.88 6.47
CA PRO A 144 -10.70 -7.72 7.02
C PRO A 144 -9.26 -7.63 6.53
N PHE A 145 -8.78 -6.40 6.32
CA PHE A 145 -7.41 -6.15 5.84
C PHE A 145 -6.34 -6.82 6.70
N GLU A 146 -6.52 -6.75 8.02
CA GLU A 146 -5.59 -7.33 8.99
C GLU A 146 -5.40 -8.85 8.83
N HIS A 147 -6.38 -9.57 8.28
CA HIS A 147 -6.29 -11.03 8.09
C HIS A 147 -5.28 -11.44 7.02
N TRP A 148 -4.98 -10.57 6.06
CA TRP A 148 -4.14 -10.90 4.91
C TRP A 148 -3.05 -9.87 4.66
N THR A 149 -2.71 -9.07 5.67
CA THR A 149 -1.56 -8.16 5.65
C THR A 149 -0.52 -8.56 6.66
N PRO A 150 0.78 -8.31 6.41
CA PRO A 150 1.78 -8.54 7.43
C PRO A 150 1.48 -7.67 8.65
N PRO A 151 1.67 -8.16 9.88
CA PRO A 151 1.42 -7.38 11.08
C PRO A 151 2.58 -6.39 11.32
N ILE A 152 2.76 -5.43 10.41
CA ILE A 152 3.94 -4.55 10.37
C ILE A 152 4.13 -3.81 11.69
N PHE A 153 3.03 -3.40 12.34
CA PHE A 153 3.08 -2.65 13.60
C PHE A 153 3.34 -3.51 14.84
N ASP A 154 3.31 -4.84 14.72
CA ASP A 154 3.74 -5.73 15.80
C ASP A 154 5.27 -5.78 15.89
N PHE A 155 5.96 -5.63 14.75
CA PHE A 155 7.42 -5.60 14.66
C PHE A 155 7.97 -4.16 14.65
N PHE A 156 7.25 -3.24 14.01
CA PHE A 156 7.62 -1.84 13.84
C PHE A 156 6.51 -0.95 14.43
N PRO A 157 6.47 -0.80 15.77
CA PRO A 157 5.43 0.00 16.45
C PRO A 157 5.40 1.46 15.99
N TYR A 158 6.50 1.97 15.44
CA TYR A 158 6.58 3.30 14.88
C TYR A 158 7.07 3.24 13.44
N LEU A 159 6.28 3.80 12.52
CA LEU A 159 6.64 3.95 11.11
C LEU A 159 6.71 5.43 10.76
N ALA A 160 7.86 5.90 10.29
CA ALA A 160 8.01 7.26 9.77
C ALA A 160 8.16 7.23 8.25
N VAL A 161 7.43 8.11 7.55
CA VAL A 161 7.53 8.29 6.10
C VAL A 161 8.25 9.61 5.82
N GLU A 162 9.40 9.52 5.15
CA GLU A 162 10.25 10.66 4.81
C GLU A 162 10.25 10.98 3.31
N GLY A 163 10.69 12.20 2.98
CA GLY A 163 10.79 12.67 1.59
C GLY A 163 10.41 14.13 1.38
N ASN A 164 10.51 14.58 0.14
CA ASN A 164 10.35 15.99 -0.24
C ASN A 164 8.92 16.52 -0.01
N ILE A 165 8.79 17.83 0.12
CA ILE A 165 7.48 18.50 0.17
C ILE A 165 6.71 18.19 -1.11
N GLY A 166 5.42 17.89 -0.99
CA GLY A 166 4.58 17.51 -2.14
C GLY A 166 4.67 16.04 -2.56
N ALA A 167 5.59 15.24 -2.03
CA ALA A 167 5.77 13.82 -2.41
C ALA A 167 4.64 12.87 -1.94
N GLY A 168 3.57 13.39 -1.32
CA GLY A 168 2.43 12.57 -0.87
C GLY A 168 2.58 11.88 0.49
N LYS A 169 3.60 12.22 1.30
CA LYS A 169 3.85 11.61 2.63
C LYS A 169 2.65 11.66 3.57
N THR A 170 2.06 12.84 3.75
CA THR A 170 0.89 13.02 4.62
C THR A 170 -0.30 12.20 4.13
N THR A 171 -0.52 12.12 2.81
CA THR A 171 -1.55 11.27 2.21
C THR A 171 -1.28 9.78 2.48
N LEU A 172 -0.04 9.33 2.29
CA LEU A 172 0.35 7.93 2.52
C LEU A 172 0.17 7.54 3.99
N THR A 173 0.64 8.37 4.92
CA THR A 173 0.53 8.11 6.36
C THR A 173 -0.92 8.10 6.83
N GLN A 174 -1.79 8.96 6.27
CA GLN A 174 -3.23 8.91 6.52
C GLN A 174 -3.86 7.61 6.04
N LYS A 175 -3.51 7.16 4.82
CA LYS A 175 -3.99 5.87 4.28
C LYS A 175 -3.54 4.70 5.16
N ILE A 176 -2.28 4.67 5.57
CA ILE A 176 -1.73 3.63 6.47
C ILE A 176 -2.45 3.66 7.82
N ALA A 177 -2.59 4.84 8.45
CA ALA A 177 -3.24 5.00 9.75
C ALA A 177 -4.69 4.48 9.73
N MET A 178 -5.44 4.87 8.71
CA MET A 178 -6.82 4.43 8.50
C MET A 178 -6.91 2.92 8.28
N ARG A 179 -6.03 2.35 7.44
CA ARG A 179 -6.12 0.95 7.03
C ARG A 179 -5.68 -0.02 8.14
N PHE A 180 -4.68 0.36 8.94
CA PHE A 180 -4.19 -0.44 10.08
C PHE A 180 -4.81 -0.05 11.42
N GLY A 181 -5.68 0.97 11.47
CA GLY A 181 -6.29 1.44 12.72
C GLY A 181 -5.28 1.98 13.74
N VAL A 182 -4.17 2.56 13.28
CA VAL A 182 -3.11 3.10 14.15
C VAL A 182 -3.18 4.63 14.26
N SER A 183 -2.54 5.18 15.29
CA SER A 183 -2.48 6.63 15.47
C SER A 183 -1.60 7.29 14.41
N LYS A 184 -1.91 8.54 14.07
CA LYS A 184 -1.13 9.34 13.11
C LYS A 184 -0.47 10.54 13.79
N ILE A 185 0.74 10.88 13.36
CA ILE A 185 1.49 12.04 13.81
C ILE A 185 1.86 12.87 12.59
N HIS A 186 1.55 14.17 12.62
CA HIS A 186 1.71 15.05 11.47
C HIS A 186 2.56 16.27 11.83
N GLU A 187 3.49 16.59 10.95
CA GLU A 187 4.28 17.81 11.06
C GLU A 187 3.43 19.07 10.87
N LEU A 188 3.52 20.00 11.83
CA LEU A 188 2.73 21.23 11.83
C LEU A 188 3.52 22.41 11.24
N PHE A 189 3.97 22.29 9.98
CA PHE A 189 4.81 23.29 9.30
C PHE A 189 4.28 24.72 9.38
N SER A 190 2.96 24.91 9.20
CA SER A 190 2.32 26.22 9.17
C SER A 190 2.35 26.96 10.52
N LYS A 191 2.73 26.28 11.60
CA LYS A 191 2.84 26.90 12.94
C LYS A 191 4.22 27.48 13.23
N ASN A 192 5.22 27.23 12.39
CA ASN A 192 6.57 27.74 12.62
C ASN A 192 6.62 29.24 12.26
N PRO A 193 6.77 30.15 13.25
CA PRO A 193 6.73 31.59 13.01
C PRO A 193 7.94 32.10 12.23
N HIS A 194 9.01 31.31 12.14
CA HIS A 194 10.24 31.68 11.45
C HIS A 194 10.28 31.21 9.99
N LEU A 195 9.34 30.35 9.59
CA LEU A 195 9.39 29.70 8.28
C LEU A 195 9.24 30.69 7.11
N VAL A 196 8.41 31.72 7.26
CA VAL A 196 8.25 32.76 6.23
C VAL A 196 9.57 33.52 6.04
N HIS A 197 10.19 33.94 7.13
CA HIS A 197 11.46 34.68 7.10
C HIS A 197 12.64 33.84 6.61
N PHE A 198 12.60 32.52 6.81
CA PHE A 198 13.60 31.62 6.27
C PHE A 198 13.62 31.60 4.74
N TYR A 199 12.47 31.71 4.07
CA TYR A 199 12.44 31.82 2.61
C TYR A 199 13.01 33.14 2.10
N GLU A 200 13.03 34.19 2.92
CA GLU A 200 13.60 35.50 2.60
C GLU A 200 15.11 35.53 2.86
N ASN A 201 15.57 34.95 3.97
CA ASN A 201 16.98 34.92 4.37
C ASN A 201 17.33 33.65 5.17
N PRO A 202 17.70 32.56 4.48
CA PRO A 202 17.99 31.27 5.11
C PRO A 202 19.11 31.33 6.16
N ASP A 203 20.21 32.02 5.87
CA ASP A 203 21.41 32.05 6.71
C ASP A 203 21.13 32.58 8.13
N ILE A 204 20.22 33.56 8.23
CA ILE A 204 19.85 34.18 9.52
C ILE A 204 18.82 33.33 10.28
N HIS A 205 17.87 32.72 9.57
CA HIS A 205 16.69 32.12 10.18
C HIS A 205 16.75 30.60 10.32
N ALA A 206 17.71 29.92 9.67
CA ALA A 206 17.84 28.47 9.69
C ALA A 206 17.84 27.88 11.10
N LEU A 207 18.64 28.44 12.03
CA LEU A 207 18.70 27.94 13.41
C LEU A 207 17.37 28.09 14.15
N SER A 208 16.67 29.20 13.94
CA SER A 208 15.38 29.46 14.59
C SER A 208 14.30 28.52 14.08
N VAL A 209 14.29 28.27 12.76
CA VAL A 209 13.39 27.30 12.12
C VAL A 209 13.65 25.90 12.65
N GLU A 210 14.90 25.46 12.66
CA GLU A 210 15.25 24.10 13.09
C GLU A 210 15.07 23.87 14.58
N SER A 211 15.35 24.88 15.42
CA SER A 211 15.10 24.79 16.86
C SER A 211 13.60 24.65 17.15
N PHE A 212 12.76 25.40 16.44
CA PHE A 212 11.31 25.28 16.54
C PHE A 212 10.83 23.88 16.13
N PHE A 213 11.29 23.39 14.97
CA PHE A 213 10.91 22.05 14.51
C PHE A 213 11.37 20.95 15.46
N LEU A 214 12.60 21.02 15.97
CA LEU A 214 13.10 20.06 16.94
C LEU A 214 12.23 20.03 18.21
N GLN A 215 11.89 21.20 18.75
CA GLN A 215 11.07 21.31 19.95
C GLN A 215 9.65 20.79 19.71
N ASP A 216 9.00 21.19 18.62
CA ASP A 216 7.65 20.75 18.27
C ASP A 216 7.60 19.22 18.09
N ARG A 217 8.54 18.66 17.29
CA ARG A 217 8.65 17.21 17.09
C ARG A 217 8.87 16.47 18.40
N ALA A 218 9.74 16.98 19.28
CA ALA A 218 10.00 16.37 20.58
C ALA A 218 8.76 16.40 21.49
N GLN A 219 8.04 17.52 21.52
CA GLN A 219 6.81 17.64 22.31
C GLN A 219 5.72 16.70 21.79
N GLN A 220 5.51 16.65 20.47
CA GLN A 220 4.52 15.77 19.84
C GLN A 220 4.81 14.29 20.15
N LEU A 221 6.05 13.85 19.94
CA LEU A 221 6.44 12.46 20.19
C LEU A 221 6.38 12.13 21.68
N SER A 222 6.84 13.01 22.57
CA SER A 222 6.73 12.80 24.02
C SER A 222 5.28 12.66 24.48
N HIS A 223 4.40 13.55 24.02
CA HIS A 223 2.96 13.45 24.29
C HIS A 223 2.37 12.16 23.74
N PHE A 224 2.71 11.79 22.51
CA PHE A 224 2.23 10.57 21.88
C PHE A 224 2.60 9.33 22.71
N TRP A 225 3.89 9.14 23.01
CA TRP A 225 4.36 7.96 23.74
C TRP A 225 3.84 7.88 25.17
N LYS A 226 3.53 9.03 25.79
CA LYS A 226 2.93 9.08 27.13
C LYS A 226 1.46 8.65 27.15
N HIS A 227 0.70 8.88 26.07
CA HIS A 227 -0.76 8.78 26.07
C HIS A 227 -1.35 7.71 25.14
N HIS A 228 -0.57 7.14 24.21
CA HIS A 228 -1.07 6.20 23.20
C HIS A 228 -0.51 4.79 23.35
N LYS A 229 -1.27 3.80 22.87
CA LYS A 229 -1.00 2.34 22.95
C LYS A 229 0.11 1.85 21.99
N GLY A 230 1.16 2.65 21.80
CA GLY A 230 2.42 2.19 21.23
C GLY A 230 2.51 2.01 19.71
N LYS A 231 1.43 2.20 18.93
CA LYS A 231 1.45 2.07 17.46
C LYS A 231 1.15 3.40 16.76
N ALA A 232 2.07 3.88 15.94
CA ALA A 232 1.86 5.08 15.14
C ALA A 232 2.56 5.08 13.79
N VAL A 233 1.96 5.84 12.87
CA VAL A 233 2.59 6.26 11.63
C VAL A 233 2.75 7.79 11.61
N ALA A 234 3.91 8.27 11.19
CA ALA A 234 4.25 9.68 11.13
C ALA A 234 4.70 10.11 9.72
N ASP A 235 4.44 11.36 9.33
CA ASP A 235 4.93 11.94 8.07
C ASP A 235 6.28 12.65 8.18
N TYR A 236 6.96 12.42 9.31
CA TYR A 236 8.33 12.81 9.58
C TYR A 236 8.99 11.80 10.54
N SER A 237 10.30 11.72 10.45
CA SER A 237 11.22 11.11 11.39
C SER A 237 11.79 12.18 12.32
N PHE A 238 12.14 11.80 13.55
CA PHE A 238 12.78 12.74 14.48
C PHE A 238 14.13 13.24 13.94
N ASP A 239 14.88 12.33 13.31
CA ASP A 239 16.21 12.58 12.72
C ASP A 239 16.20 13.59 11.56
N LYS A 240 15.03 13.88 10.99
CA LYS A 240 14.85 14.93 9.98
C LYS A 240 15.44 16.28 10.42
N SER A 241 15.32 16.60 11.70
CA SER A 241 15.89 17.83 12.29
C SER A 241 17.40 17.89 12.08
N LEU A 242 18.07 16.76 12.25
CA LEU A 242 19.52 16.68 12.09
C LEU A 242 19.93 16.75 10.60
N ILE A 243 19.14 16.16 9.71
CA ILE A 243 19.37 16.21 8.26
C ILE A 243 19.23 17.63 7.72
N PHE A 244 18.18 18.36 8.11
CA PHE A 244 17.98 19.72 7.62
C PHE A 244 19.01 20.68 8.23
N ALA A 245 19.31 20.53 9.53
CA ALA A 245 20.35 21.31 10.18
C ALA A 245 21.73 21.15 9.51
N SER A 246 22.10 19.94 9.08
CA SER A 246 23.39 19.70 8.41
C SER A 246 23.50 20.34 7.02
N GLN A 247 22.36 20.64 6.39
CA GLN A 247 22.30 21.27 5.07
C GLN A 247 22.21 22.79 5.12
N THR A 248 21.70 23.35 6.24
CA THR A 248 21.30 24.75 6.33
C THR A 248 22.07 25.55 7.37
N LEU A 249 22.73 24.90 8.32
CA LEU A 249 23.53 25.57 9.34
C LEU A 249 25.00 25.55 8.98
N GLU A 250 25.69 26.64 9.29
CA GLU A 250 27.15 26.67 9.32
C GLU A 250 27.70 25.71 10.39
N SER A 251 28.94 25.23 10.21
CA SER A 251 29.53 24.17 11.04
C SER A 251 29.43 24.43 12.55
N SER A 252 29.72 25.65 13.00
CA SER A 252 29.69 25.98 14.44
C SER A 252 28.28 25.91 15.04
N LEU A 253 27.26 26.33 14.28
CA LEU A 253 25.87 26.25 14.69
C LEU A 253 25.34 24.82 14.61
N PHE A 254 25.77 24.07 13.60
CA PHE A 254 25.43 22.66 13.46
C PHE A 254 25.94 21.83 14.64
N ASP A 255 27.19 22.02 15.08
CA ASP A 255 27.77 21.34 16.24
C ASP A 255 26.95 21.64 17.52
N SER A 256 26.57 22.91 17.72
CA SER A 256 25.69 23.31 18.84
C SER A 256 24.31 22.66 18.74
N PHE A 257 23.74 22.61 17.54
CA PHE A 257 22.45 21.98 17.28
C PHE A 257 22.49 20.48 17.55
N GLN A 258 23.58 19.78 17.22
CA GLN A 258 23.76 18.34 17.50
C GLN A 258 23.67 18.03 18.99
N HIS A 259 24.24 18.89 19.85
CA HIS A 259 24.12 18.72 21.30
C HIS A 259 22.67 18.88 21.77
N THR A 260 21.94 19.87 21.24
CA THR A 260 20.52 20.11 21.55
C THR A 260 19.65 18.95 21.07
N PHE A 261 19.88 18.47 19.84
CA PHE A 261 19.23 17.30 19.26
C PHE A 261 19.43 16.05 20.13
N SER A 262 20.68 15.78 20.53
CA SER A 262 21.03 14.63 21.37
C SER A 262 20.34 14.69 22.74
N ALA A 263 20.21 15.87 23.32
CA ALA A 263 19.50 16.06 24.59
C ALA A 263 17.99 15.78 24.43
N ALA A 264 17.36 16.29 23.36
CA ALA A 264 15.96 16.04 23.06
C ALA A 264 15.68 14.55 22.79
N GLN A 265 16.56 13.88 22.03
CA GLN A 265 16.45 12.45 21.74
C GLN A 265 16.54 11.59 23.02
N LYS A 266 17.48 11.90 23.92
CA LYS A 266 17.60 11.22 25.23
C LYS A 266 16.33 11.39 26.06
N SER A 267 15.77 12.60 26.10
CA SER A 267 14.50 12.86 26.81
C SER A 267 13.35 12.02 26.25
N LEU A 268 13.25 11.89 24.92
CA LEU A 268 12.24 11.05 24.27
C LEU A 268 12.37 9.57 24.64
N LEU A 269 13.59 9.03 24.65
CA LEU A 269 13.86 7.63 25.00
C LEU A 269 13.51 7.33 26.47
N LEU A 270 13.85 8.23 27.39
CA LEU A 270 13.50 8.08 28.80
C LEU A 270 11.98 8.04 29.00
N ASN A 271 11.25 8.90 28.29
CA ASN A 271 9.79 8.96 28.39
C ASN A 271 9.08 7.77 27.74
N SER A 272 9.68 7.11 26.73
CA SER A 272 9.09 5.94 26.06
C SER A 272 9.38 4.61 26.78
N CYS A 273 10.45 4.54 27.58
CA CYS A 273 10.76 3.38 28.42
C CYS A 273 9.84 3.24 29.65
N ILE A 274 9.21 4.32 30.10
CA ILE A 274 8.30 4.32 31.26
C ILE A 274 6.90 3.77 30.89
N SER A 275 6.62 3.62 29.59
CA SER A 275 5.35 3.12 29.05
C SER A 275 5.36 1.64 28.61
N ARG A 276 6.37 0.85 29.01
CA ARG A 276 6.41 -0.61 28.80
C ARG A 276 6.07 -1.38 30.06
#